data_AF-A0A225US41-F1
#
_entry.id   AF-A0A225US41-F1
#
_cell.length_a   1.000
_cell.length_b   1.000
_cell.length_c   1.000
_cell.angle_alpha   90.00
_cell.angle_beta   90.00
_cell.angle_gamma   90.00
#
_symmetry.space_group_name_H-M   'P 1'
#
loop_
_entity.id
_entity.type
_entity.pdbx_description
1 polymer ?
#
loop_
_entity_poly.entity_id
_entity_poly.type
_entity_poly.pdbx_seq_one_letter_code
_entity_poly.pdbx_strand_id
1 'polypeptide(L)'
;GVSATAVNPIAFYYAGVQPLNDTVVSFVAIVVVLWALHWVDKKAWDVNYRVVIVVGTVVALLLDLGATMFTIWDVVRSQWFWIGLPVMEAIPSALDYTISTVVLTEVAGPSGYAAVSGLVTSVSFLAGSLGLAASKYFDAQFHVTNEDIMTDSTEVRNEIMVTFFVAYGMQFLSLLWLLALPKNVQEAQDMKLRSASSTTRGVAFIVLLGLSLPFAVVVHTLSVYEPTSCLDVAGGRGC
;
A
#
# COMPACT_ATOMS: atom_id res chain seq x y z
N GLY A 1 -1.69 2.95 -1.55
CA GLY A 1 -1.44 1.63 -2.15
C GLY A 1 -2.13 1.59 -3.49
N VAL A 2 -1.36 1.50 -4.57
CA VAL A 2 -1.87 1.14 -5.90
C VAL A 2 -1.45 -0.31 -6.10
N SER A 3 -2.36 -1.17 -6.55
CA SER A 3 -2.12 -2.60 -6.70
C SER A 3 -2.74 -3.06 -8.01
N ALA A 4 -2.10 -3.99 -8.72
CA ALA A 4 -2.69 -4.58 -9.91
C ALA A 4 -3.91 -5.43 -9.53
N THR A 5 -5.02 -5.29 -10.25
CA THR A 5 -6.23 -6.11 -10.07
C THR A 5 -5.99 -7.59 -10.35
N ALA A 6 -5.00 -7.91 -11.19
CA ALA A 6 -4.61 -9.27 -11.54
C ALA A 6 -3.92 -10.07 -10.41
N VAL A 7 -3.60 -9.45 -9.26
CA VAL A 7 -2.97 -10.12 -8.10
C VAL A 7 -3.78 -11.34 -7.63
N ASN A 8 -5.09 -11.19 -7.44
CA ASN A 8 -5.93 -12.29 -6.96
C ASN A 8 -6.04 -13.42 -7.99
N PRO A 9 -6.36 -13.16 -9.27
CA PRO A 9 -6.36 -14.20 -10.30
C PRO A 9 -5.03 -14.96 -10.41
N ILE A 10 -3.88 -14.29 -10.33
CA ILE A 10 -2.57 -14.97 -10.38
C ILE A 10 -2.36 -15.85 -9.15
N ALA A 11 -2.72 -15.37 -7.96
CA ALA A 11 -2.64 -16.15 -6.74
C ALA A 11 -3.45 -17.47 -6.86
N PHE A 12 -4.68 -17.39 -7.36
CA PHE A 12 -5.56 -18.55 -7.49
C PHE A 12 -5.21 -19.45 -8.69
N TYR A 13 -5.08 -18.89 -9.89
CA TYR A 13 -4.93 -19.67 -11.13
C TYR A 13 -3.49 -20.08 -11.44
N TYR A 14 -2.50 -19.22 -11.16
CA TYR A 14 -1.10 -19.54 -11.47
C TYR A 14 -0.38 -20.16 -10.27
N ALA A 15 -0.49 -19.56 -9.09
CA ALA A 15 0.19 -20.04 -7.90
C ALA A 15 -0.58 -21.15 -7.16
N GLY A 16 -1.88 -21.35 -7.48
CA GLY A 16 -2.70 -22.41 -6.88
C GLY A 16 -2.98 -22.20 -5.40
N VAL A 17 -3.02 -20.95 -4.93
CA VAL A 17 -3.14 -20.62 -3.51
C VAL A 17 -4.49 -21.04 -2.95
N GLN A 18 -4.47 -21.89 -1.93
CA GLN A 18 -5.65 -22.24 -1.15
C GLN A 18 -5.93 -21.16 -0.07
N PRO A 19 -7.19 -20.69 0.06
CA PRO A 19 -7.55 -19.66 1.06
C PRO A 19 -7.19 -20.02 2.50
N LEU A 20 -7.26 -21.32 2.85
CA LEU A 20 -6.90 -21.81 4.17
C LEU A 20 -5.42 -21.54 4.47
N ASN A 21 -4.54 -21.83 3.51
CA ASN A 21 -3.10 -21.67 3.70
C ASN A 21 -2.71 -20.20 3.71
N ASP A 22 -3.35 -19.38 2.88
CA ASP A 22 -3.18 -17.91 2.91
C ASP A 22 -3.53 -17.32 4.29
N THR A 23 -4.65 -17.77 4.87
CA THR A 23 -5.08 -17.37 6.20
C THR A 23 -4.07 -17.81 7.27
N VAL A 24 -3.62 -19.07 7.24
CA VAL A 24 -2.66 -19.61 8.23
C VAL A 24 -1.33 -18.86 8.16
N VAL A 25 -0.81 -18.61 6.96
CA VAL A 25 0.45 -17.89 6.79
C VAL A 25 0.33 -16.43 7.24
N SER A 26 -0.83 -15.80 7.02
CA SER A 26 -1.09 -14.45 7.56
C SER A 26 -1.01 -14.39 9.08
N PHE A 27 -1.52 -15.40 9.80
CA PHE A 27 -1.35 -15.49 11.26
C PHE A 27 0.13 -15.64 11.65
N VAL A 28 0.88 -16.49 10.94
CA VAL A 28 2.32 -16.66 11.18
C VAL A 28 3.08 -15.36 10.93
N ALA A 29 2.75 -14.62 9.87
CA ALA A 29 3.33 -13.34 9.54
C ALA A 29 3.15 -12.32 10.68
N ILE A 30 1.94 -12.24 11.25
CA ILE A 30 1.64 -11.37 12.39
C ILE A 30 2.53 -11.72 13.59
N VAL A 31 2.69 -13.01 13.91
CA VAL A 31 3.56 -13.45 15.01
C VAL A 31 5.02 -13.06 14.76
N VAL A 32 5.52 -13.25 13.53
CA VAL A 32 6.88 -12.85 13.14
C VAL A 32 7.09 -11.35 13.26
N VAL A 33 6.11 -10.55 12.82
CA VAL A 33 6.12 -9.09 12.93
C VAL A 33 6.16 -8.65 14.39
N LEU A 34 5.30 -9.20 15.24
CA LEU A 34 5.28 -8.86 16.67
C LEU A 34 6.62 -9.20 17.34
N TRP A 35 7.22 -10.33 16.97
CA TRP A 35 8.53 -10.73 17.46
C TRP A 35 9.64 -9.78 17.00
N ALA A 36 9.63 -9.37 15.72
CA ALA A 36 10.57 -8.42 15.17
C ALA A 36 10.45 -7.04 15.85
N LEU A 37 9.23 -6.55 16.06
CA LEU A 37 8.98 -5.30 16.78
C LEU A 37 9.46 -5.35 18.23
N HIS A 38 9.20 -6.45 18.95
CA HIS A 38 9.71 -6.64 20.31
C HIS A 38 11.24 -6.64 20.38
N TRP A 39 11.89 -7.18 19.35
CA TRP A 39 13.34 -7.16 19.27
C TRP A 39 13.90 -5.76 18.97
N VAL A 40 13.21 -5.01 18.10
CA VAL A 40 13.55 -3.63 17.77
C VAL A 40 13.36 -2.72 18.98
N ASP A 41 12.25 -2.84 19.71
CA ASP A 41 11.93 -2.05 20.91
C ASP A 41 12.97 -2.20 22.03
N LYS A 42 13.54 -3.40 22.19
CA LYS A 42 14.59 -3.67 23.17
C LYS A 42 15.93 -2.98 22.88
N LYS A 43 16.12 -2.52 21.65
CA LYS A 43 17.37 -1.88 21.23
C LYS A 43 17.07 -0.39 21.11
N ALA A 44 17.86 0.47 21.73
CA ALA A 44 17.71 1.91 21.54
C ALA A 44 18.22 2.26 20.12
N TRP A 45 17.33 2.30 19.13
CA TRP A 45 17.67 2.59 17.74
C TRP A 45 17.83 4.12 17.54
N ASP A 46 19.07 4.60 17.48
CA ASP A 46 19.40 5.94 16.96
C ASP A 46 19.72 5.84 15.47
N VAL A 47 18.72 5.48 14.66
CA VAL A 47 18.89 5.25 13.22
C VAL A 47 18.00 6.23 12.45
N ASN A 48 18.51 6.73 11.33
CA ASN A 48 17.78 7.59 10.42
C ASN A 48 16.54 6.86 9.87
N TYR A 49 15.36 7.33 10.28
CA TYR A 49 14.08 6.70 9.94
C TYR A 49 13.85 6.61 8.44
N ARG A 50 14.26 7.63 7.69
CA ARG A 50 14.12 7.65 6.22
C ARG A 50 14.90 6.50 5.59
N VAL A 51 16.12 6.24 6.06
CA VAL A 51 16.97 5.20 5.47
C VAL A 51 16.38 3.82 5.75
N VAL A 52 15.88 3.59 6.97
CA VAL A 52 15.25 2.31 7.34
C VAL A 52 14.03 2.04 6.47
N ILE A 53 13.12 3.02 6.35
CA ILE A 53 11.91 2.87 5.55
C ILE A 53 12.26 2.71 4.07
N VAL A 54 13.11 3.57 3.52
CA VAL A 54 13.47 3.51 2.09
C VAL A 54 14.15 2.18 1.75
N VAL A 55 15.14 1.75 2.53
CA VAL A 55 15.83 0.48 2.25
C VAL A 55 14.87 -0.70 2.44
N GLY A 56 14.09 -0.72 3.52
CA GLY A 56 13.14 -1.80 3.79
C GLY A 56 12.09 -1.93 2.68
N THR A 57 11.46 -0.82 2.30
CA THR A 57 10.44 -0.82 1.25
C THR A 57 11.03 -1.11 -0.13
N VAL A 58 12.17 -0.52 -0.50
CA VAL A 58 12.80 -0.82 -1.80
C VAL A 58 13.20 -2.29 -1.91
N VAL A 59 13.79 -2.88 -0.86
CA VAL A 59 14.16 -4.30 -0.86
C VAL A 59 12.91 -5.17 -0.99
N ALA A 60 11.86 -4.88 -0.23
CA ALA A 60 10.61 -5.62 -0.29
C ALA A 60 9.97 -5.54 -1.68
N LEU A 61 9.87 -4.34 -2.27
CA LEU A 61 9.31 -4.14 -3.61
C LEU A 61 10.12 -4.84 -4.69
N LEU A 62 11.44 -4.89 -4.59
CA LEU A 62 12.28 -5.60 -5.56
C LEU A 62 12.10 -7.12 -5.46
N LEU A 63 11.98 -7.65 -4.23
CA LEU A 63 11.72 -9.07 -4.01
C LEU A 63 10.33 -9.45 -4.52
N ASP A 64 9.32 -8.63 -4.24
CA ASP A 64 7.93 -8.83 -4.67
C ASP A 64 7.79 -8.74 -6.19
N LEU A 65 8.38 -7.71 -6.81
CA LEU A 65 8.44 -7.59 -8.28
C LEU A 65 9.11 -8.82 -8.90
N GLY A 66 10.27 -9.23 -8.37
CA GLY A 66 11.01 -10.38 -8.89
C GLY A 66 10.21 -11.69 -8.82
N ALA A 67 9.60 -11.97 -7.67
CA ALA A 67 8.82 -13.18 -7.47
C ALA A 67 7.51 -13.18 -8.27
N THR A 68 6.86 -12.03 -8.38
CA THR A 68 5.68 -11.85 -9.23
C THR A 68 6.03 -12.12 -10.69
N MET A 69 7.15 -11.59 -11.20
CA MET A 69 7.60 -11.87 -12.56
C MET A 69 7.93 -13.36 -12.78
N PHE A 70 8.59 -14.02 -11.83
CA PHE A 70 8.86 -15.46 -11.92
C PHE A 70 7.59 -16.31 -11.94
N THR A 71 6.52 -15.86 -11.28
CA THR A 71 5.22 -16.54 -11.27
C THR A 71 4.47 -16.33 -12.60
N ILE A 72 4.46 -15.10 -13.13
CA ILE A 72 3.83 -14.76 -14.41
C ILE A 72 4.48 -15.54 -15.57
N TRP A 73 5.82 -15.58 -15.61
CA TRP A 73 6.57 -16.23 -16.70
C TRP A 73 6.76 -17.75 -16.55
N ASP A 74 6.10 -18.38 -15.58
CA ASP A 74 6.14 -19.83 -15.34
C ASP A 74 7.55 -20.38 -15.02
N VAL A 75 8.38 -19.58 -14.34
CA VAL A 75 9.68 -20.04 -13.84
C VAL A 75 9.52 -20.76 -12.49
N VAL A 76 8.73 -20.16 -11.58
CA VAL A 76 8.40 -20.72 -10.26
C VAL A 76 6.93 -20.42 -9.94
N ARG A 77 6.05 -21.42 -10.11
CA ARG A 77 4.63 -21.36 -9.71
C ARG A 77 4.39 -22.24 -8.48
N SER A 78 4.72 -21.72 -7.31
CA SER A 78 4.49 -22.40 -6.05
C SER A 78 3.65 -21.53 -5.12
N GLN A 79 2.62 -22.13 -4.54
CA GLN A 79 1.81 -21.50 -3.51
C GLN A 79 2.66 -20.89 -2.39
N TRP A 80 3.67 -21.61 -1.90
CA TRP A 80 4.52 -21.13 -0.80
C TRP A 80 5.44 -19.99 -1.22
N PHE A 81 5.79 -19.93 -2.51
CA PHE A 81 6.57 -18.84 -3.06
C PHE A 81 5.74 -17.55 -3.13
N TRP A 82 4.47 -17.66 -3.56
CA TRP A 82 3.56 -16.52 -3.63
C TRP A 82 3.15 -15.99 -2.25
N ILE A 83 2.71 -16.86 -1.34
CA ILE A 83 2.26 -16.43 0.00
C ILE A 83 3.44 -15.94 0.86
N GLY A 84 4.68 -16.36 0.55
CA GLY A 84 5.87 -15.85 1.23
C GLY A 84 6.10 -14.35 1.04
N LEU A 85 5.60 -13.76 -0.05
CA LEU A 85 5.78 -12.34 -0.37
C LEU A 85 5.09 -11.42 0.65
N PRO A 86 3.78 -11.55 0.94
CA PRO A 86 3.12 -10.81 2.03
C PRO A 86 3.83 -10.92 3.39
N VAL A 87 4.42 -12.08 3.71
CA VAL A 87 5.14 -12.29 4.98
C VAL A 87 6.39 -11.43 5.04
N MET A 88 7.14 -11.35 3.95
CA MET A 88 8.35 -10.52 3.87
C MET A 88 8.02 -9.03 3.93
N GLU A 89 6.93 -8.60 3.29
CA GLU A 89 6.46 -7.22 3.29
C GLU A 89 5.86 -6.77 4.64
N ALA A 90 5.41 -7.72 5.45
CA ALA A 90 4.82 -7.43 6.76
C ALA A 90 5.82 -6.74 7.70
N ILE A 91 7.12 -7.06 7.60
CA ILE A 91 8.16 -6.48 8.47
C ILE A 91 8.40 -4.98 8.14
N PRO A 92 8.70 -4.57 6.89
CA PRO A 92 8.78 -3.15 6.52
C PRO A 92 7.51 -2.37 6.87
N SER A 93 6.34 -2.96 6.62
CA SER A 93 5.04 -2.34 6.93
C SER A 93 4.87 -2.06 8.42
N ALA A 94 5.29 -3.00 9.26
CA ALA A 94 5.27 -2.84 10.71
C ALA A 94 6.24 -1.76 11.19
N LEU A 95 7.45 -1.71 10.62
CA LEU A 95 8.43 -0.68 10.94
C LEU A 95 7.95 0.72 10.53
N ASP A 96 7.36 0.85 9.35
CA ASP A 96 6.77 2.10 8.87
C ASP A 96 5.64 2.59 9.80
N TYR A 97 4.76 1.67 10.22
CA TYR A 97 3.72 1.96 11.21
C TYR A 97 4.32 2.45 12.54
N THR A 98 5.31 1.73 13.09
CA THR A 98 5.96 2.12 14.35
C THR A 98 6.61 3.50 14.24
N ILE A 99 7.40 3.76 13.19
CA ILE A 99 8.04 5.07 12.98
C ILE A 99 7.00 6.18 12.85
N SER A 100 5.94 5.93 12.07
CA SER A 100 4.84 6.89 11.89
C SER A 100 4.16 7.24 13.21
N THR A 101 3.93 6.25 14.09
CA THR A 101 3.35 6.51 15.42
C THR A 101 4.29 7.34 16.31
N VAL A 102 5.60 7.06 16.31
CA VAL A 102 6.59 7.84 17.07
C VAL A 102 6.61 9.29 16.58
N VAL A 103 6.73 9.52 15.26
CA VAL A 103 6.72 10.87 14.67
C VAL A 103 5.42 11.60 15.00
N LEU A 104 4.28 10.91 14.95
CA LEU A 104 2.99 11.48 15.28
C LEU A 104 2.92 11.94 16.75
N THR A 105 3.43 11.16 17.70
CA THR A 105 3.46 11.54 19.11
C THR A 105 4.30 12.80 19.36
N GLU A 106 5.44 12.92 18.68
CA GLU A 106 6.34 14.07 18.78
C GLU A 106 5.71 15.35 18.20
N VAL A 107 5.05 15.22 17.06
CA VAL A 107 4.41 16.35 16.37
C VAL A 107 3.17 16.83 17.12
N ALA A 108 2.24 15.93 17.46
CA ALA A 108 0.92 16.28 17.99
C ALA A 108 0.91 16.68 19.48
N GLY A 109 1.89 16.21 20.27
CA GLY A 109 1.93 16.42 21.72
C GLY A 109 0.74 15.79 22.48
N PRO A 110 0.74 15.82 23.82
CA PRO A 110 -0.21 15.04 24.64
C PRO A 110 -1.68 15.46 24.49
N SER A 111 -1.94 16.77 24.34
CA SER A 111 -3.31 17.32 24.28
C SER A 111 -3.94 17.25 22.88
N GLY A 112 -3.13 17.12 21.82
CA GLY A 112 -3.57 17.12 20.42
C GLY A 112 -3.50 15.74 19.75
N TYR A 113 -2.92 14.74 20.41
CA TYR A 113 -2.64 13.43 19.80
C TYR A 113 -3.87 12.79 19.16
N ALA A 114 -5.00 12.74 19.87
CA ALA A 114 -6.23 12.13 19.37
C ALA A 114 -6.79 12.82 18.11
N ALA A 115 -6.67 14.15 18.04
CA ALA A 115 -7.15 14.91 16.89
C ALA A 115 -6.27 14.67 15.66
N VAL A 116 -4.93 14.72 15.83
CA VAL A 116 -3.99 14.50 14.72
C VAL A 116 -3.99 13.04 14.28
N SER A 117 -4.10 12.08 15.20
CA SER A 117 -4.19 10.65 14.87
C SER A 117 -5.46 10.32 14.09
N GLY A 118 -6.61 10.88 14.49
CA GLY A 118 -7.87 10.75 13.75
C GLY A 118 -7.79 11.36 12.34
N LEU A 119 -7.09 12.48 12.20
CA LEU A 119 -6.84 13.13 10.91
C LEU A 119 -5.96 12.25 10.00
N VAL A 120 -4.83 11.75 10.51
CA VAL A 120 -3.93 10.84 9.77
C VAL A 120 -4.67 9.56 9.35
N THR A 121 -5.48 9.00 10.24
CA THR A 121 -6.27 7.80 9.96
C THR A 121 -7.29 8.06 8.84
N SER A 122 -8.00 9.18 8.92
CA SER A 122 -8.96 9.60 7.86
C SER A 122 -8.27 9.76 6.51
N VAL A 123 -7.12 10.44 6.47
CA VAL A 123 -6.31 10.61 5.26
C VAL A 123 -5.88 9.26 4.69
N SER A 124 -5.52 8.30 5.55
CA SER A 124 -5.07 6.97 5.14
C SER A 124 -6.19 6.16 4.48
N PHE A 125 -7.41 6.20 5.03
CA PHE A 125 -8.58 5.56 4.41
C PHE A 125 -8.90 6.19 3.04
N LEU A 126 -8.82 7.51 2.94
CA LEU A 126 -9.01 8.24 1.68
C LEU A 126 -7.95 7.88 0.64
N ALA A 127 -6.68 7.88 1.03
CA ALA A 127 -5.58 7.49 0.16
C ALA A 127 -5.71 6.03 -0.32
N GLY A 128 -6.19 5.13 0.54
CA GLY A 128 -6.47 3.74 0.19
C GLY A 128 -7.56 3.62 -0.88
N SER A 129 -8.71 4.25 -0.65
CA SER A 129 -9.83 4.25 -1.61
C SER A 129 -9.48 4.91 -2.95
N LEU A 130 -8.77 6.05 -2.93
CA LEU A 130 -8.26 6.70 -4.14
C LEU A 130 -7.24 5.83 -4.89
N GLY A 131 -6.35 5.16 -4.16
CA GLY A 131 -5.38 4.24 -4.76
C GLY A 131 -6.04 3.06 -5.46
N LEU A 132 -7.09 2.49 -4.86
CA LEU A 132 -7.91 1.45 -5.50
C LEU A 132 -8.64 1.96 -6.74
N ALA A 133 -9.24 3.16 -6.67
CA ALA A 133 -9.90 3.78 -7.82
C ALA A 133 -8.94 4.01 -8.98
N ALA A 134 -7.75 4.55 -8.69
CA ALA A 134 -6.71 4.76 -9.68
C ALA A 134 -6.26 3.42 -10.28
N SER A 135 -6.01 2.40 -9.46
CA SER A 135 -5.63 1.06 -9.92
C SER A 135 -6.66 0.50 -10.91
N LYS A 136 -7.94 0.56 -10.55
CA LYS A 136 -9.05 0.11 -11.41
C LYS A 136 -9.14 0.93 -12.70
N TYR A 137 -8.95 2.24 -12.64
CA TYR A 137 -8.97 3.10 -13.82
C TYR A 137 -7.85 2.74 -14.81
N PHE A 138 -6.63 2.49 -14.31
CA PHE A 138 -5.52 2.05 -15.15
C PHE A 138 -5.76 0.64 -15.70
N ASP A 139 -6.23 -0.28 -14.87
CA ASP A 139 -6.49 -1.66 -15.28
C ASP A 139 -7.64 -1.75 -16.30
N ALA A 140 -8.65 -0.86 -16.22
CA ALA A 140 -9.72 -0.78 -17.22
C ALA A 140 -9.23 -0.40 -18.63
N GLN A 141 -8.01 0.13 -18.78
CA GLN A 141 -7.40 0.39 -20.08
C GLN A 141 -6.79 -0.87 -20.72
N PHE A 142 -6.57 -1.94 -19.94
CA PHE A 142 -6.02 -3.21 -20.40
C PHE A 142 -7.13 -4.27 -20.45
N HIS A 143 -7.25 -4.98 -21.57
CA HIS A 143 -8.33 -5.95 -21.80
C HIS A 143 -8.06 -7.33 -21.16
N VAL A 144 -7.61 -7.36 -19.91
CA VAL A 144 -7.29 -8.63 -19.23
C VAL A 144 -8.50 -9.12 -18.45
N THR A 145 -9.28 -10.03 -19.02
CA THR A 145 -10.37 -10.70 -18.27
C THR A 145 -9.86 -11.94 -17.53
N ASN A 146 -10.59 -12.42 -16.51
CA ASN A 146 -10.23 -13.66 -15.80
C ASN A 146 -10.15 -14.87 -16.75
N GLU A 147 -10.99 -14.90 -17.78
CA GLU A 147 -10.99 -15.96 -18.78
C GLU A 147 -9.70 -15.92 -19.62
N ASP A 148 -9.23 -14.72 -19.97
CA ASP A 148 -7.95 -14.54 -20.68
C ASP A 148 -6.76 -14.99 -19.83
N ILE A 149 -6.78 -14.73 -18.52
CA ILE A 149 -5.74 -15.21 -17.58
C ILE A 149 -5.67 -16.73 -17.57
N MET A 150 -6.81 -17.43 -17.67
CA MET A 150 -6.83 -18.90 -17.73
C MET A 150 -6.28 -19.46 -19.03
N THR A 151 -6.26 -18.69 -20.13
CA THR A 151 -5.65 -19.13 -21.40
C THR A 151 -4.12 -19.18 -21.35
N ASP A 152 -3.50 -18.49 -20.37
CA ASP A 152 -2.06 -18.45 -20.10
C ASP A 152 -1.20 -18.19 -21.36
N SER A 153 -1.69 -17.37 -22.29
CA SER A 153 -0.98 -17.01 -23.52
C SER A 153 0.12 -15.97 -23.25
N THR A 154 1.14 -15.93 -24.12
CA THR A 154 2.25 -14.95 -24.00
C THR A 154 1.80 -13.50 -24.13
N GLU A 155 0.71 -13.25 -24.87
CA GLU A 155 0.14 -11.91 -25.02
C GLU A 155 -0.48 -11.43 -23.71
N VAL A 156 -1.29 -12.27 -23.07
CA VAL A 156 -1.92 -11.99 -21.77
C VAL A 156 -0.87 -11.81 -20.68
N ARG A 157 0.19 -12.63 -20.65
CA ARG A 157 1.31 -12.46 -19.70
C ARG A 157 1.99 -11.09 -19.83
N ASN A 158 2.14 -10.56 -21.05
CA ASN A 158 2.72 -9.23 -21.27
C ASN A 158 1.79 -8.12 -20.78
N GLU A 159 0.48 -8.23 -21.02
CA GLU A 159 -0.49 -7.23 -20.54
C GLU A 159 -0.54 -7.19 -19.01
N ILE A 160 -0.58 -8.36 -18.37
CA ILE A 160 -0.49 -8.49 -16.90
C ILE A 160 0.83 -7.87 -16.40
N MET A 161 1.95 -8.17 -17.05
CA MET A 161 3.24 -7.63 -16.64
C MET A 161 3.25 -6.09 -16.64
N VAL A 162 2.63 -5.45 -17.64
CA VAL A 162 2.55 -3.97 -17.71
C VAL A 162 1.74 -3.40 -16.56
N THR A 163 0.61 -4.00 -16.18
CA THR A 163 -0.21 -3.50 -15.06
C THR A 163 0.55 -3.55 -13.73
N PHE A 164 1.31 -4.63 -13.49
CA PHE A 164 2.21 -4.72 -12.34
C PHE A 164 3.31 -3.66 -12.37
N PHE A 165 3.96 -3.42 -13.51
CA PHE A 165 4.98 -2.37 -13.62
C PHE A 165 4.43 -0.98 -13.32
N VAL A 166 3.21 -0.66 -13.77
CA VAL A 166 2.54 0.61 -13.45
C VAL A 166 2.26 0.69 -11.95
N ALA A 167 1.73 -0.36 -11.34
CA ALA A 167 1.44 -0.41 -9.90
C ALA A 167 2.71 -0.20 -9.06
N TYR A 168 3.78 -0.96 -9.32
CA TYR A 168 5.06 -0.79 -8.64
C TYR A 168 5.68 0.58 -8.91
N GLY A 169 5.59 1.09 -10.14
CA GLY A 169 6.04 2.44 -10.49
C GLY A 169 5.38 3.51 -9.63
N MET A 170 4.05 3.44 -9.43
CA MET A 170 3.34 4.36 -8.54
C MET A 170 3.76 4.20 -7.07
N GLN A 171 4.05 2.99 -6.63
CA GLN A 171 4.58 2.74 -5.27
C GLN A 171 5.98 3.35 -5.11
N PHE A 172 6.87 3.22 -6.08
CA PHE A 172 8.17 3.90 -6.07
C PHE A 172 8.04 5.42 -6.10
N LEU A 173 7.10 5.99 -6.86
CA LEU A 173 6.82 7.43 -6.82
C LEU A 173 6.34 7.87 -5.44
N SER A 174 5.56 7.04 -4.74
CA SER A 174 5.09 7.35 -3.39
C SER A 174 6.24 7.48 -2.37
N LEU A 175 7.36 6.77 -2.58
CA LEU A 175 8.56 6.89 -1.75
C LEU A 175 9.18 8.29 -1.84
N LEU A 176 8.93 9.07 -2.90
CA LEU A 176 9.39 10.46 -2.97
C LEU A 176 8.77 11.32 -1.86
N TRP A 177 7.58 10.95 -1.38
CA TRP A 177 6.92 11.64 -0.29
C TRP A 177 7.61 11.42 1.07
N LEU A 178 8.41 10.35 1.22
CA LEU A 178 9.24 10.14 2.41
C LEU A 178 10.34 11.20 2.55
N LEU A 179 10.70 11.92 1.47
CA LEU A 179 11.61 13.06 1.57
C LEU A 179 11.02 14.21 2.41
N ALA A 180 9.69 14.28 2.51
CA ALA A 180 8.99 15.23 3.37
C ALA A 180 8.93 14.78 4.84
N LEU A 181 9.12 13.48 5.14
CA LEU A 181 9.09 12.94 6.50
C LEU A 181 10.36 13.36 7.27
N PRO A 182 10.33 13.85 8.52
CA PRO A 182 11.55 14.22 9.26
C PRO A 182 12.53 13.04 9.39
N LYS A 183 13.84 13.31 9.30
CA LYS A 183 14.91 12.28 9.33
C LYS A 183 14.99 11.58 10.68
N ASN A 184 14.91 12.38 11.74
CA ASN A 184 15.08 12.00 13.13
C ASN A 184 14.09 12.76 14.01
N VAL A 185 13.89 12.29 15.25
CA VAL A 185 13.07 12.95 16.28
C VAL A 185 13.46 14.42 16.48
N GLN A 186 14.77 14.71 16.50
CA GLN A 186 15.27 16.08 16.67
C GLN A 186 14.85 17.01 15.52
N GLU A 187 14.87 16.53 14.28
CA GLU A 187 14.44 17.34 13.14
C GLU A 187 12.92 17.57 13.16
N ALA A 188 12.14 16.60 13.65
CA ALA A 188 10.70 16.77 13.85
C ALA A 188 10.41 17.89 14.86
N GLN A 189 11.17 17.94 15.96
CA GLN A 189 11.07 18.99 16.97
C GLN A 189 11.51 20.36 16.42
N ASP A 190 12.60 20.41 15.66
CA ASP A 190 13.07 21.65 15.01
C ASP A 190 12.07 22.17 13.98
N MET A 191 11.45 21.29 13.18
CA MET A 191 10.39 21.66 12.25
C MET A 191 9.16 22.22 12.98
N LYS A 192 8.79 21.63 14.13
CA LYS A 192 7.70 22.12 14.97
C LYS A 192 7.98 23.52 15.51
N LEU A 193 9.22 23.78 15.97
CA LEU A 193 9.64 25.08 16.50
C LEU A 193 9.74 26.15 15.40
N ARG A 194 10.13 25.77 14.18
CA ARG A 194 10.24 26.67 13.02
C ARG A 194 8.93 26.87 12.26
N SER A 195 7.94 26.01 12.50
CA SER A 195 6.67 26.05 11.78
C SER A 195 5.83 27.25 12.21
N ALA A 196 5.93 28.35 11.47
CA ALA A 196 4.93 29.41 11.52
C ALA A 196 3.59 28.82 11.06
N SER A 197 2.63 28.68 11.99
CA SER A 197 1.29 28.18 11.71
C SER A 197 0.62 29.07 10.65
N SER A 198 0.59 28.60 9.41
CA SER A 198 -0.14 29.26 8.33
C SER A 198 -1.56 28.69 8.31
N THR A 199 -2.49 29.42 8.94
CA THR A 199 -3.93 29.08 8.99
C THR A 199 -4.48 28.75 7.61
N THR A 200 -4.00 29.42 6.56
CA THR A 200 -4.40 29.21 5.16
C THR A 200 -4.09 27.79 4.67
N ARG A 201 -2.91 27.22 5.02
CA ARG A 201 -2.53 25.86 4.60
C ARG A 201 -3.34 24.80 5.35
N GLY A 202 -3.63 25.04 6.63
CA GLY A 202 -4.51 24.18 7.43
C GLY A 202 -5.94 24.14 6.91
N VAL A 203 -6.52 25.31 6.58
CA VAL A 203 -7.87 25.40 6.00
C VAL A 203 -7.92 24.72 4.63
N ALA A 204 -6.93 24.96 3.76
CA ALA A 204 -6.87 24.30 2.45
C ALA A 204 -6.82 22.77 2.58
N PHE A 205 -6.06 22.24 3.55
CA PHE A 205 -5.98 20.81 3.83
C PHE A 205 -7.32 20.25 4.31
N ILE A 206 -7.99 20.93 5.24
CA ILE A 206 -9.31 20.51 5.75
C ILE A 206 -10.37 20.53 4.63
N VAL A 207 -10.36 21.55 3.77
CA VAL A 207 -11.28 21.63 2.62
C VAL A 207 -11.02 20.49 1.62
N LEU A 208 -9.76 20.22 1.31
CA LEU A 208 -9.38 19.12 0.43
C LEU A 208 -9.84 17.77 1.01
N LEU A 209 -9.65 17.56 2.31
CA LEU A 209 -10.16 16.36 2.98
C LEU A 209 -11.68 16.28 2.93
N GLY A 210 -12.37 17.39 3.24
CA GLY A 210 -13.83 17.49 3.19
C GLY A 210 -14.41 17.21 1.80
N LEU A 211 -13.70 17.55 0.72
CA LEU A 211 -14.09 17.25 -0.65
C LEU A 211 -13.74 15.82 -1.08
N SER A 212 -12.61 15.28 -0.58
CA SER A 212 -12.19 13.90 -0.91
C SER A 212 -13.05 12.83 -0.23
N LEU A 213 -13.63 13.10 0.94
CA LEU A 213 -14.55 12.21 1.66
C LEU A 213 -15.77 11.79 0.83
N PRO A 214 -16.61 12.71 0.32
CA PRO A 214 -17.74 12.35 -0.50
C PRO A 214 -17.31 11.65 -1.79
N PHE A 215 -16.16 12.03 -2.38
CA PHE A 215 -15.62 11.32 -3.54
C PHE A 215 -15.30 9.85 -3.21
N ALA A 216 -14.60 9.58 -2.11
CA ALA A 216 -14.30 8.23 -1.66
C ALA A 216 -15.56 7.42 -1.35
N VAL A 217 -16.55 8.02 -0.71
CA VAL A 217 -17.86 7.39 -0.45
C VAL A 217 -18.57 7.07 -1.76
N VAL A 218 -18.56 7.98 -2.74
CA VAL A 218 -19.16 7.76 -4.06
C VAL A 218 -18.46 6.60 -4.78
N VAL A 219 -17.13 6.59 -4.84
CA VAL A 219 -16.37 5.50 -5.48
C VAL A 219 -16.66 4.16 -4.81
N HIS A 220 -16.65 4.11 -3.47
CA HIS A 220 -16.96 2.88 -2.75
C HIS A 220 -18.41 2.42 -3.01
N THR A 221 -19.38 3.33 -2.97
CA THR A 221 -20.79 3.00 -3.19
C THR A 221 -21.04 2.54 -4.63
N LEU A 222 -20.42 3.19 -5.61
CA LEU A 222 -20.50 2.80 -7.02
C LEU A 222 -19.87 1.43 -7.27
N SER A 223 -18.79 1.09 -6.55
CA SER A 223 -18.14 -0.21 -6.66
C SER A 223 -18.96 -1.37 -6.05
N VAL A 224 -19.86 -1.06 -5.11
CA VAL A 224 -20.73 -2.05 -4.43
C VAL A 224 -22.05 -2.25 -5.20
N TYR A 225 -22.56 -1.21 -5.87
CA TYR A 225 -23.79 -1.32 -6.66
C TYR A 225 -23.54 -1.99 -8.02
N GLU A 226 -24.11 -3.19 -8.21
CA GLU A 226 -24.04 -3.97 -9.46
C GLU A 226 -24.26 -3.14 -10.76
N PRO A 227 -25.30 -2.29 -10.90
CA PRO A 227 -25.52 -1.55 -12.15
C PRO A 227 -24.53 -0.40 -12.40
N THR A 228 -23.75 0.01 -11.40
CA THR A 228 -22.73 1.07 -11.51
C THR A 228 -21.30 0.55 -11.39
N SER A 229 -21.15 -0.73 -11.07
CA SER A 229 -19.86 -1.38 -10.87
C SER A 229 -19.01 -1.38 -12.14
N CYS A 230 -19.63 -1.31 -13.33
CA CYS A 230 -18.93 -1.35 -14.62
C CYS A 230 -18.56 0.02 -15.20
N LEU A 231 -18.68 1.08 -14.38
CA LEU A 231 -18.14 2.38 -14.75
C LEU A 231 -16.61 2.35 -14.67
N ASP A 232 -15.92 3.04 -15.58
CA ASP A 232 -14.44 3.08 -15.64
C ASP A 232 -13.79 3.55 -14.32
N VAL A 233 -14.53 4.31 -13.50
CA VAL A 233 -14.10 4.79 -12.17
C VAL A 233 -14.33 3.76 -11.05
N ALA A 234 -15.23 2.80 -11.22
CA ALA A 234 -15.70 1.89 -10.16
C ALA A 234 -15.23 0.43 -10.34
N GLY A 235 -15.03 -0.02 -11.57
CA GLY A 235 -14.63 -1.40 -11.88
C GLY A 235 -14.20 -1.65 -13.33
N GLY A 236 -14.45 -0.71 -14.26
CA GLY A 236 -14.16 -0.91 -15.69
C GLY A 236 -15.13 -1.90 -16.35
N ARG A 237 -14.93 -2.20 -17.64
CA ARG A 237 -15.77 -3.13 -18.43
C ARG A 237 -15.58 -4.62 -18.08
N GLY A 238 -15.00 -4.91 -16.91
CA GLY A 238 -14.66 -6.25 -16.43
C GLY A 238 -15.55 -6.77 -15.29
N CYS A 239 -16.65 -6.08 -15.02
CA CYS A 239 -17.90 -6.79 -14.76
C CYS A 239 -18.63 -6.98 -16.10
#